data_AF-A0A0K9Z108-F1
#
_entry.id   AF-A0A0K9Z108-F1
#
_cell.length_a   1.000
_cell.length_b   1.000
_cell.length_c   1.000
_cell.angle_alpha   90.00
_cell.angle_beta   90.00
_cell.angle_gamma   90.00
#
_symmetry.space_group_name_H-M   'P 1'
#
loop_
_entity.id
_entity.type
_entity.pdbx_description
1 polymer ?
#
loop_
_entity_poly.entity_id
_entity_poly.type
_entity_poly.pdbx_seq_one_letter_code
_entity_poly.pdbx_strand_id
1 'polypeptide(L)'
;MKSGSLLIIGISILVTVLIACSVFWNVNTNALKPVGQTNENRYEFIRVNDNNVVLFDKQTGEMWRKFIPSNEGPTNWEKEDLPVEMNKR
;
A
#
# COMPACT_ATOMS: atom_id res chain seq x y z
N MET A 1 7.24 60.41 -22.04
CA MET A 1 7.11 59.01 -22.52
C MET A 1 8.05 58.09 -21.71
N LYS A 2 7.72 57.75 -20.46
CA LYS A 2 8.54 56.83 -19.63
C LYS A 2 7.73 55.90 -18.71
N SER A 3 6.45 56.19 -18.48
CA SER A 3 5.56 55.42 -17.58
C SER A 3 5.04 54.10 -18.16
N GLY A 4 4.83 54.02 -19.48
CA GLY A 4 4.32 52.80 -20.13
C GLY A 4 5.29 51.62 -20.04
N SER A 5 6.61 51.88 -20.15
CA SER A 5 7.64 50.83 -20.07
C SER A 5 7.76 50.24 -18.66
N LEU A 6 7.64 51.08 -17.62
CA LEU A 6 7.61 50.65 -16.22
C LEU A 6 6.40 49.77 -15.89
N LEU A 7 5.23 50.08 -16.45
CA LEU A 7 4.03 49.25 -16.31
C LEU A 7 4.19 47.88 -16.96
N ILE A 8 4.77 47.83 -18.16
CA ILE A 8 4.98 46.57 -18.90
C ILE A 8 5.97 45.66 -18.15
N ILE A 9 7.06 46.23 -17.64
CA ILE A 9 8.06 45.47 -16.85
C ILE A 9 7.43 44.95 -15.55
N GLY A 10 6.63 45.77 -14.86
CA GLY A 10 5.93 45.34 -13.65
C GLY A 10 4.96 44.19 -13.90
N ILE A 11 4.18 44.26 -14.98
CA ILE A 11 3.23 43.20 -15.36
C ILE A 11 3.96 41.91 -15.75
N SER A 12 5.09 42.01 -16.47
CA SER A 12 5.91 40.85 -16.86
C SER A 12 6.42 40.05 -15.65
N ILE A 13 6.88 40.75 -14.61
CA ILE A 13 7.35 40.12 -13.37
C ILE A 13 6.20 39.41 -12.65
N LEU A 14 5.03 40.05 -12.55
CA LEU A 14 3.86 39.47 -11.90
C LEU A 14 3.36 38.21 -12.61
N VAL A 15 3.29 38.22 -13.95
CA VAL A 15 2.88 37.05 -14.73
C VAL A 15 3.86 35.89 -14.55
N THR A 16 5.16 36.18 -14.53
CA THR A 16 6.20 35.16 -14.32
C THR A 16 6.10 34.51 -12.94
N VAL A 17 5.86 35.30 -11.90
CA VAL A 17 5.67 34.80 -10.52
C VAL A 17 4.41 33.93 -10.43
N LEU A 18 3.31 34.32 -11.06
CA LEU A 18 2.06 33.55 -11.06
C LEU A 18 2.21 32.19 -11.76
N ILE A 19 2.94 32.13 -12.87
CA ILE A 19 3.23 30.88 -13.58
C ILE A 19 4.15 29.99 -12.74
N ALA A 20 5.18 30.54 -12.10
CA ALA A 20 6.06 29.78 -11.22
C ALA A 20 5.30 29.20 -10.00
N CYS A 21 4.42 29.98 -9.38
CA CYS A 21 3.57 29.53 -8.28
C CYS A 21 2.57 28.44 -8.71
N SER A 22 1.99 28.54 -9.91
CA SER A 22 1.02 27.55 -10.38
C SER A 22 1.68 26.19 -10.67
N VAL A 23 2.89 26.18 -11.23
CA VAL A 23 3.67 24.94 -11.42
C VAL A 23 4.03 24.32 -10.06
N PHE A 24 4.43 25.13 -9.08
CA PHE A 24 4.78 24.62 -7.74
C PHE A 24 3.58 24.04 -6.99
N TRP A 25 2.39 24.63 -7.15
CA TRP A 25 1.16 24.14 -6.53
C TRP A 25 0.62 22.86 -7.20
N ASN A 26 0.80 22.72 -8.52
CA ASN A 26 0.32 21.55 -9.27
C ASN A 26 1.16 20.29 -9.03
N VAL A 27 2.41 20.43 -8.57
CA VAL A 27 3.31 19.28 -8.28
C VAL A 27 2.96 18.59 -6.95
N ASN A 28 2.10 19.16 -6.10
CA ASN A 28 1.76 18.60 -4.78
C ASN A 28 0.35 18.00 -4.66
N THR A 29 -0.36 17.75 -5.78
CA THR A 29 -1.71 17.14 -5.73
C THR A 29 -1.71 15.63 -6.00
N ASN A 30 -0.57 15.07 -6.41
CA ASN A 30 -0.29 13.66 -6.16
C ASN A 30 0.25 13.52 -4.73
N ALA A 31 -0.50 14.06 -3.76
CA ALA A 31 -0.40 13.58 -2.40
C ALA A 31 -0.57 12.06 -2.54
N LEU A 32 0.53 11.34 -2.36
CA LEU A 32 0.55 9.89 -2.22
C LEU A 32 -0.65 9.60 -1.35
N LYS A 33 -1.69 8.98 -1.93
CA LYS A 33 -2.82 8.51 -1.13
C LYS A 33 -2.14 7.82 0.04
N PRO A 34 -2.38 8.21 1.31
CA PRO A 34 -1.90 7.40 2.40
C PRO A 34 -2.37 6.01 2.03
N VAL A 35 -1.43 5.06 1.84
CA VAL A 35 -1.72 3.71 1.38
C VAL A 35 -2.73 3.19 2.38
N GLY A 36 -3.98 3.35 2.01
CA GLY A 36 -5.08 3.41 2.95
C GLY A 36 -5.42 1.97 3.16
N GLN A 37 -4.70 1.33 4.08
CA GLN A 37 -4.89 -0.08 4.44
C GLN A 37 -5.32 -0.89 3.23
N THR A 38 -4.54 -0.84 2.15
CA THR A 38 -4.76 -1.79 1.06
C THR A 38 -4.67 -3.15 1.74
N ASN A 39 -5.63 -4.04 1.47
CA ASN A 39 -5.59 -5.45 1.93
C ASN A 39 -4.34 -6.22 1.44
N GLU A 40 -3.30 -5.53 0.96
CA GLU A 40 -1.97 -5.99 0.56
C GLU A 40 -1.33 -6.93 1.57
N ASN A 41 -1.78 -6.90 2.83
CA ASN A 41 -1.26 -7.79 3.86
C ASN A 41 -2.37 -8.43 4.71
N ARG A 42 -3.57 -8.75 4.19
CA ARG A 42 -4.57 -9.48 5.01
C ARG A 42 -4.15 -10.91 5.29
N TYR A 43 -3.72 -11.61 4.25
CA TYR A 43 -3.31 -13.01 4.35
C TYR A 43 -1.79 -13.12 4.47
N GLU A 44 -1.34 -14.06 5.28
CA GLU A 44 0.06 -14.41 5.46
C GLU A 44 0.28 -15.87 5.06
N PHE A 45 1.27 -16.12 4.20
CA PHE A 45 1.63 -17.45 3.77
C PHE A 45 2.85 -17.94 4.56
N ILE A 46 2.68 -19.05 5.27
CA ILE A 46 3.69 -19.59 6.18
C ILE A 46 4.09 -20.97 5.67
N ARG A 47 5.37 -21.14 5.32
CA ARG A 47 5.95 -22.45 5.02
C ARG A 47 6.37 -23.10 6.33
N VAL A 48 5.64 -24.13 6.76
CA VAL A 48 5.92 -24.84 8.02
C VAL A 48 7.06 -25.83 7.81
N ASN A 49 7.02 -26.59 6.72
CA ASN A 49 8.08 -27.49 6.28
C ASN A 49 7.96 -27.72 4.76
N ASP A 50 8.73 -28.66 4.21
CA ASP A 50 8.72 -28.93 2.76
C ASP A 50 7.37 -29.41 2.23
N ASN A 51 6.58 -30.06 3.08
CA ASN A 51 5.32 -30.69 2.69
C ASN A 51 4.10 -29.99 3.32
N ASN A 52 4.26 -28.91 4.10
CA ASN A 52 3.16 -28.25 4.79
C ASN A 52 3.24 -26.75 4.64
N VAL A 53 2.13 -26.18 4.19
CA VAL A 53 1.96 -24.73 4.05
C VAL A 53 0.67 -24.29 4.74
N VAL A 54 0.70 -23.08 5.29
CA VAL A 54 -0.41 -22.48 6.02
C VAL A 54 -0.73 -21.12 5.42
N LEU A 55 -2.02 -20.83 5.28
CA LEU A 55 -2.55 -19.51 4.98
C LEU A 55 -3.27 -18.98 6.22
N PHE A 56 -2.77 -17.88 6.76
CA PHE A 56 -3.33 -17.23 7.94
C PHE A 56 -4.03 -15.94 7.56
N ASP A 57 -5.29 -15.78 7.95
CA ASP A 57 -6.03 -14.55 7.80
C ASP A 57 -5.84 -13.67 9.04
N LYS A 58 -5.05 -12.60 8.92
CA LYS A 58 -4.76 -11.69 10.04
C LYS A 58 -5.97 -10.87 10.49
N GLN A 59 -7.04 -10.84 9.70
CA GLN A 59 -8.27 -10.12 10.04
C GLN A 59 -9.22 -10.98 10.88
N THR A 60 -9.40 -12.26 10.51
CA THR A 60 -10.35 -13.17 11.17
C THR A 60 -9.67 -14.08 12.20
N GLY A 61 -8.35 -14.25 12.12
CA GLY A 61 -7.61 -15.25 12.87
C GLY A 61 -7.79 -16.66 12.32
N GLU A 62 -8.46 -16.85 11.19
CA GLU A 62 -8.66 -18.17 10.61
C GLU A 62 -7.38 -18.72 10.00
N MET A 63 -7.18 -20.02 10.15
CA MET A 63 -6.02 -20.74 9.63
C MET A 63 -6.48 -21.85 8.68
N TRP A 64 -5.79 -21.94 7.55
CA TRP A 64 -5.97 -23.01 6.58
C TRP A 64 -4.63 -23.67 6.30
N ARG A 65 -4.59 -25.01 6.35
CA ARG A 65 -3.39 -25.79 6.08
C ARG A 65 -3.58 -26.62 4.81
N LYS A 66 -2.49 -26.81 4.07
CA LYS A 66 -2.45 -27.75 2.94
C LYS A 66 -1.19 -28.59 3.02
N PHE A 67 -1.38 -29.90 2.87
CA PHE A 67 -0.31 -30.87 2.77
C PHE A 67 0.10 -31.05 1.30
N ILE A 68 1.38 -30.97 1.00
CA ILE A 68 1.94 -31.13 -0.34
C ILE A 68 2.83 -32.37 -0.29
N PRO A 69 2.29 -33.57 -0.56
CA PRO A 69 3.06 -34.80 -0.60
C PRO A 69 4.13 -34.73 -1.70
N SER A 70 5.31 -35.28 -1.44
CA SER A 70 6.44 -35.21 -2.37
C SER A 70 6.28 -36.12 -3.59
N ASN A 71 5.36 -37.08 -3.51
CA ASN A 71 5.18 -38.21 -4.42
C ASN A 71 3.73 -38.37 -4.90
N GLU A 72 2.82 -37.47 -4.52
CA GLU A 72 1.43 -37.46 -4.95
C GLU A 72 1.01 -36.05 -5.40
N GLY A 73 -0.22 -35.91 -5.89
CA GLY A 73 -0.77 -34.62 -6.29
C GLY A 73 -1.07 -33.70 -5.09
N PRO A 74 -1.31 -32.40 -5.34
CA PRO A 74 -1.65 -31.44 -4.29
C PRO A 74 -2.95 -31.81 -3.56
N THR A 75 -2.96 -31.74 -2.22
CA THR A 75 -4.16 -32.01 -1.41
C THR A 75 -5.09 -30.79 -1.31
N ASN A 76 -6.25 -30.96 -0.66
CA ASN A 76 -7.19 -29.87 -0.39
C ASN A 76 -6.70 -28.99 0.78
N TRP A 77 -7.23 -27.77 0.85
CA TRP A 77 -7.06 -26.93 2.03
C TRP A 77 -7.99 -27.40 3.14
N GLU A 78 -7.47 -27.56 4.35
CA GLU A 78 -8.20 -27.93 5.55
C GLU A 78 -8.18 -26.75 6.53
N LYS A 79 -9.34 -26.41 7.08
CA LYS A 79 -9.43 -25.38 8.12
C LYS A 79 -8.87 -25.97 9.41
N GLU A 80 -7.94 -25.25 10.03
CA GLU A 80 -7.34 -25.64 11.30
C GLU A 80 -7.75 -24.63 12.37
N ASP A 81 -8.16 -25.14 13.54
CA ASP A 81 -8.42 -24.29 14.69
C ASP A 81 -7.11 -23.74 15.23
N LEU A 82 -7.12 -22.48 15.65
CA LEU A 82 -5.96 -21.90 16.33
C LEU A 82 -5.62 -22.76 17.55
N PRO A 83 -4.33 -23.00 17.85
CA PRO A 83 -3.94 -23.65 19.08
C PRO A 83 -4.43 -22.78 20.25
N VAL A 84 -5.51 -23.21 20.91
CA VAL A 84 -6.09 -22.53 22.08
C VAL A 84 -5.22 -22.79 23.30
N GLU A 85 -3.98 -22.30 23.27
CA GLU A 85 -3.12 -22.13 24.44
C GLU A 85 -2.35 -20.81 24.34
N MET A 86 -3.03 -19.73 23.98
CA MET A 86 -2.61 -18.40 24.46
C MET A 86 -2.99 -18.30 25.94
N ASN A 87 -2.14 -18.90 26.78
CA ASN A 87 -2.23 -18.82 28.24
C ASN A 87 -2.34 -17.33 28.65
N LYS A 88 -3.44 -17.00 29.32
CA LYS A 88 -3.67 -15.73 30.01
C LYS A 88 -2.44 -15.40 30.86
N ARG A 89 -1.67 -14.39 30.48
CA ARG A 89 -0.73 -13.72 31.38
C ARG A 89 -1.17 -12.28 31.58
#